data_AF-A0A813E6I4-F1
#
_entry.id   AF-A0A813E6I4-F1
#
_cell.length_a   1.000
_cell.length_b   1.000
_cell.length_c   1.000
_cell.angle_alpha   90.00
_cell.angle_beta   90.00
_cell.angle_gamma   90.00
#
_symmetry.space_group_name_H-M   'P 1'
#
loop_
_entity.id
_entity.type
_entity.pdbx_description
1 polymer ?
#
loop_
_entity_poly.entity_id
_entity_poly.type
_entity_poly.pdbx_seq_one_letter_code
_entity_poly.pdbx_strand_id
1 'polypeptide(L)'
;MFCFRCDGYLLNGTRLMAQVGENGEPRLSGQSNMLKRRAPLSLEPRPTPAATSHGSSSLPPVRLVPLNFLASAGSSSCKRAQAQKQRFCVGLSPVGRPGLPTRAEHLQLHLQRQRGQDHPAPLGPAGTAPAQRSIQPLPARKVARQRTKAARSCKRKKDAQCLPGLTVLQTGTVQPGTRAKYLEAIAKLKFWCRRRGHSVESPALADAAMEEYFDELFLDGDSVATGRIVLAALMFFQVDWPRQGNQLMPRARLSLKGWKRLAPPAARLPYPWEVVAALANHFVAKCLFEAAILMILMFVCYLRPSEAHRLRVKDVVLPLQGAGAAHRCYTLILHPYEEAVPSKTHEFDETVQIDLPHQQWVGPALVQIMSLRSRPGDEVVFKITQLQFAKLLKEAVAETRLEGAGDPHPYRLRHGGASTDYAAGHRPLVDIQRRGRWRSYNSVRRYEKGGRLTQQLQQLPARLRAHAVSCAAVIAEIMSGQRSPLKLR
;
A
#
# COMPACT_ATOMS: atom_id res chain seq x y z
N MET A 1 9.93 37.67 -6.05
CA MET A 1 9.99 37.54 -7.51
C MET A 1 11.46 37.33 -7.88
N PHE A 2 11.96 36.10 -7.72
CA PHE A 2 13.31 35.71 -8.14
C PHE A 2 13.16 34.81 -9.36
N CYS A 3 13.63 35.30 -10.50
CA CYS A 3 13.57 34.64 -11.79
C CYS A 3 14.67 33.57 -11.82
N PHE A 4 14.28 32.29 -11.86
CA PHE A 4 15.22 31.21 -12.13
C PHE A 4 15.66 31.32 -13.59
N ARG A 5 16.81 31.96 -13.82
CA ARG A 5 17.56 31.79 -15.08
C ARG A 5 18.21 30.41 -15.02
N CYS A 6 17.56 29.43 -15.64
CA CYS A 6 18.27 28.30 -16.21
C CYS A 6 18.78 28.74 -17.57
N ASP A 7 20.09 28.84 -17.71
CA ASP A 7 20.73 29.08 -18.99
C ASP A 7 20.43 27.92 -19.95
N GLY A 8 19.78 28.28 -21.06
CA GLY A 8 20.04 27.72 -22.39
C GLY A 8 19.60 26.29 -22.68
N TYR A 9 18.32 26.08 -22.99
CA TYR A 9 17.89 25.22 -24.11
C TYR A 9 16.56 25.75 -24.66
N LEU A 10 16.63 26.43 -25.80
CA LEU A 10 15.49 26.91 -26.59
C LEU A 10 14.75 25.70 -27.19
N LEU A 11 13.51 25.45 -26.75
CA LEU A 11 12.55 24.65 -27.49
C LEU A 11 11.58 25.61 -28.18
N ASN A 12 11.84 25.89 -29.46
CA ASN A 12 10.86 26.53 -30.34
C ASN A 12 9.75 25.53 -30.64
N GLY A 13 8.53 25.89 -30.25
CA GLY A 13 7.31 25.21 -30.66
C GLY A 13 6.92 25.61 -32.08
N THR A 14 6.77 24.63 -32.96
CA THR A 14 6.05 24.78 -34.22
C THR A 14 4.71 24.07 -34.15
N ARG A 15 3.67 24.90 -34.19
CA ARG A 15 2.26 24.59 -34.33
C ARG A 15 2.03 24.30 -35.82
N LEU A 16 1.85 23.04 -36.22
CA LEU A 16 1.46 22.71 -37.59
C LEU A 16 -0.07 22.86 -37.73
N MET A 17 -0.47 23.94 -38.40
CA MET A 17 -1.79 24.09 -39.01
C MET A 17 -1.83 23.22 -40.27
N ALA A 18 -2.88 22.42 -40.42
CA ALA A 18 -3.19 21.71 -41.65
C ALA A 18 -3.79 22.69 -42.67
N GLN A 19 -3.19 22.78 -43.85
CA GLN A 19 -3.80 23.38 -45.04
C GLN A 19 -4.02 22.27 -46.08
N VAL A 20 -5.28 22.20 -46.52
CA VAL A 20 -5.77 21.43 -47.66
C VAL A 20 -5.31 22.13 -48.93
N GLY A 21 -4.80 21.37 -49.91
CA GLY A 21 -4.43 21.83 -51.24
C GLY A 21 -4.65 20.72 -52.26
N GLU A 22 -5.33 21.08 -53.35
CA GLU A 22 -5.93 20.24 -54.38
C GLU A 22 -4.93 19.72 -55.44
N ASN A 23 -5.32 18.60 -56.06
CA ASN A 23 -5.13 18.16 -57.46
C ASN A 23 -3.72 18.03 -58.06
N GLY A 24 -3.42 16.82 -58.57
CA GLY A 24 -2.37 16.59 -59.57
C GLY A 24 -2.01 15.12 -59.79
N GLU A 25 -2.86 14.36 -60.48
CA GLU A 25 -2.40 13.19 -61.29
C GLU A 25 -1.66 13.71 -62.54
N PRO A 26 -0.72 12.97 -63.20
CA PRO A 26 -1.03 11.61 -63.69
C PRO A 26 0.14 10.61 -63.96
N ARG A 27 -0.30 9.39 -64.33
CA ARG A 27 0.24 8.42 -65.31
C ARG A 27 1.21 7.29 -64.89
N LEU A 28 0.70 6.10 -65.25
CA LEU A 28 1.26 4.76 -65.32
C LEU A 28 2.20 4.55 -66.53
N SER A 29 3.27 3.80 -66.33
CA SER A 29 3.86 2.74 -67.20
C SER A 29 5.10 2.21 -66.46
N GLY A 30 5.52 0.95 -66.45
CA GLY A 30 5.14 -0.30 -67.09
C GLY A 30 6.41 -1.18 -67.16
N GLN A 31 6.33 -2.44 -66.71
CA GLN A 31 7.24 -3.58 -67.02
C GLN A 31 8.69 -3.52 -66.46
N SER A 32 9.44 -4.59 -66.16
CA SER A 32 9.25 -6.04 -65.98
C SER A 32 10.58 -6.61 -65.45
N ASN A 33 10.51 -7.70 -64.66
CA ASN A 33 11.49 -8.79 -64.44
C ASN A 33 12.99 -8.50 -64.19
N MET A 34 13.48 -8.96 -63.02
CA MET A 34 14.60 -9.91 -62.98
C MET A 34 14.61 -10.72 -61.67
N LEU A 35 14.50 -12.05 -61.83
CA LEU A 35 14.81 -13.06 -60.83
C LEU A 35 16.24 -12.91 -60.30
N LYS A 36 16.44 -13.11 -58.99
CA LYS A 36 17.58 -13.87 -58.45
C LYS A 36 17.20 -14.56 -57.14
N ARG A 37 17.10 -15.89 -57.24
CA ARG A 37 16.94 -16.85 -56.14
C ARG A 37 18.15 -16.75 -55.18
N ARG A 38 17.90 -16.79 -53.86
CA ARG A 38 18.88 -17.26 -52.87
C ARG A 38 18.22 -18.26 -51.93
N ALA A 39 18.95 -19.37 -51.75
CA ALA A 39 18.59 -20.63 -51.12
C ALA A 39 18.41 -20.55 -49.60
N PRO A 40 17.73 -21.53 -48.98
CA PRO A 40 17.48 -21.55 -47.54
C PRO A 40 18.68 -22.06 -46.74
N LEU A 41 18.89 -21.46 -45.57
CA LEU A 41 19.86 -21.87 -44.56
C LEU A 41 19.36 -23.13 -43.84
N SER A 42 20.14 -24.21 -43.98
CA SER A 42 19.99 -25.48 -43.26
C SER A 42 20.33 -25.33 -41.78
N LEU A 43 19.45 -25.86 -40.93
CA LEU A 43 19.67 -26.08 -39.50
C LEU A 43 20.57 -27.30 -39.31
N GLU A 44 21.74 -27.11 -38.70
CA GLU A 44 22.56 -28.23 -38.21
C GLU A 44 22.05 -28.74 -36.84
N PRO A 45 21.97 -30.06 -36.62
CA PRO A 45 21.66 -30.65 -35.33
C PRO A 45 22.91 -30.80 -34.45
N ARG A 46 22.76 -30.49 -33.16
CA ARG A 46 23.78 -30.74 -32.12
C ARG A 46 24.04 -32.24 -31.93
N PRO A 47 25.29 -32.63 -31.61
CA PRO A 47 25.66 -34.03 -31.42
C PRO A 47 25.22 -34.58 -30.05
N THR A 48 24.68 -35.79 -30.07
CA THR A 48 24.54 -36.70 -28.92
C THR A 48 25.89 -37.32 -28.57
N PRO A 49 26.28 -37.42 -27.29
CA PRO A 49 27.43 -38.23 -26.90
C PRO A 49 27.03 -39.67 -26.60
N ALA A 50 27.97 -40.55 -26.93
CA ALA A 50 27.87 -42.00 -27.00
C ALA A 50 27.68 -42.70 -25.66
N ALA A 51 27.02 -43.86 -25.74
CA ALA A 51 26.97 -44.88 -24.72
C ALA A 51 28.36 -45.51 -24.53
N THR A 52 28.79 -45.63 -23.28
CA THR A 52 29.85 -46.56 -22.85
C THR A 52 29.32 -47.39 -21.68
N SER A 53 29.54 -48.69 -21.78
CA SER A 53 29.10 -49.72 -20.87
C SER A 53 30.19 -50.09 -19.86
N HIS A 54 29.72 -50.65 -18.74
CA HIS A 54 30.40 -51.48 -17.74
C HIS A 54 31.38 -50.82 -16.74
N GLY A 55 31.00 -50.97 -15.46
CA GLY A 55 31.83 -50.69 -14.29
C GLY A 55 31.03 -50.88 -13.01
N SER A 56 30.74 -52.13 -12.67
CA SER A 56 30.08 -52.54 -11.42
C SER A 56 30.93 -52.14 -10.20
N SER A 57 30.38 -51.32 -9.30
CA SER A 57 30.86 -51.26 -7.92
C SER A 57 29.67 -51.21 -6.96
N SER A 58 29.67 -52.20 -6.07
CA SER A 58 28.69 -52.50 -5.04
C SER A 58 28.68 -51.43 -3.94
N LEU A 59 27.51 -50.85 -3.66
CA LEU A 59 27.23 -50.13 -2.41
C LEU A 59 26.44 -51.04 -1.46
N PRO A 60 26.73 -51.01 -0.14
CA PRO A 60 26.07 -51.88 0.84
C PRO A 60 24.67 -51.36 1.22
N PRO A 61 23.78 -52.23 1.73
CA PRO A 61 22.39 -51.88 2.02
C PRO A 61 22.25 -51.07 3.32
N VAL A 62 21.49 -49.98 3.24
CA VAL A 62 21.02 -49.20 4.39
C VAL A 62 19.98 -50.01 5.15
N ARG A 63 20.30 -50.38 6.40
CA ARG A 63 19.37 -51.04 7.33
C ARG A 63 18.31 -50.06 7.82
N LEU A 64 17.05 -50.37 7.55
CA LEU A 64 15.88 -49.81 8.24
C LEU A 64 15.81 -50.39 9.66
N VAL A 65 15.76 -49.51 10.66
CA VAL A 65 15.49 -49.88 12.06
C VAL A 65 13.99 -49.67 12.34
N PRO A 66 13.26 -50.69 12.81
CA PRO A 66 11.87 -50.51 13.24
C PRO A 66 11.82 -49.98 14.69
N LEU A 67 10.97 -48.99 14.91
CA LEU A 67 10.55 -48.50 16.22
C LEU A 67 9.47 -49.45 16.76
N ASN A 68 9.80 -50.22 17.80
CA ASN A 68 8.80 -50.92 18.60
C ASN A 68 8.95 -50.59 20.09
N PHE A 69 7.79 -50.28 20.65
CA PHE A 69 7.42 -50.23 22.05
C PHE A 69 7.96 -51.40 22.87
N LEU A 70 8.34 -51.14 24.14
CA LEU A 70 7.90 -51.93 25.29
C LEU A 70 8.12 -51.16 26.60
N ALA A 71 7.14 -51.30 27.48
CA ALA A 71 7.09 -50.78 28.84
C ALA A 71 7.70 -51.79 29.84
N SER A 72 8.14 -51.25 30.98
CA SER A 72 7.93 -51.74 32.36
C SER A 72 9.19 -51.86 33.24
N ALA A 73 9.03 -51.26 34.43
CA ALA A 73 9.48 -51.63 35.77
C ALA A 73 10.99 -51.83 36.08
N GLY A 74 11.43 -51.18 37.17
CA GLY A 74 12.67 -51.54 37.85
C GLY A 74 13.21 -50.45 38.78
N SER A 75 12.72 -50.44 40.01
CA SER A 75 13.17 -49.64 41.16
C SER A 75 14.65 -49.82 41.50
N SER A 76 15.34 -48.75 41.91
CA SER A 76 16.11 -48.74 43.18
C SER A 76 16.74 -47.38 43.47
N SER A 77 16.64 -47.02 44.74
CA SER A 77 17.07 -45.80 45.42
C SER A 77 18.57 -45.47 45.31
N CYS A 78 18.90 -44.18 45.29
CA CYS A 78 20.00 -43.69 46.11
C CYS A 78 19.72 -42.29 46.68
N LYS A 79 20.02 -42.18 47.96
CA LYS A 79 19.66 -41.15 48.95
C LYS A 79 20.47 -39.85 48.80
N ARG A 80 19.89 -38.78 49.37
CA ARG A 80 20.51 -37.62 50.06
C ARG A 80 21.20 -36.55 49.21
N ALA A 81 20.61 -35.35 49.20
CA ALA A 81 21.11 -34.23 50.01
C ALA A 81 20.06 -33.10 50.10
N GLN A 82 19.52 -32.90 51.31
CA GLN A 82 18.73 -31.73 51.71
C GLN A 82 19.39 -31.19 52.98
N ALA A 83 19.81 -29.92 52.96
CA ALA A 83 20.09 -29.07 54.13
C ALA A 83 20.07 -27.61 53.62
N GLN A 84 19.08 -26.76 53.92
CA GLN A 84 18.62 -26.18 55.19
C GLN A 84 19.37 -24.88 55.55
N LYS A 85 18.65 -23.74 55.44
CA LYS A 85 18.56 -22.59 56.39
C LYS A 85 17.80 -21.45 55.69
N GLN A 86 16.51 -21.25 55.98
CA GLN A 86 15.92 -20.48 57.09
C GLN A 86 16.14 -18.96 57.02
N ARG A 87 15.00 -18.29 56.81
CA ARG A 87 14.49 -17.07 57.49
C ARG A 87 15.24 -15.75 57.33
N PHE A 88 14.61 -14.86 56.55
CA PHE A 88 14.32 -13.50 57.01
C PHE A 88 12.89 -13.14 56.58
N CYS A 89 12.00 -13.01 57.56
CA CYS A 89 10.69 -12.38 57.41
C CYS A 89 10.82 -10.97 57.98
N VAL A 90 10.61 -9.95 57.15
CA VAL A 90 10.18 -8.63 57.58
C VAL A 90 8.98 -8.29 56.72
N GLY A 91 7.86 -8.01 57.38
CA GLY A 91 6.55 -7.86 56.77
C GLY A 91 6.42 -6.58 55.94
N LEU A 92 5.68 -6.71 54.84
CA LEU A 92 4.93 -5.62 54.23
C LEU A 92 3.57 -6.18 53.82
N SER A 93 2.51 -5.54 54.32
CA SER A 93 1.11 -5.82 54.04
C SER A 93 0.80 -5.77 52.54
N PRO A 94 -0.20 -6.54 52.04
CA PRO A 94 -0.63 -6.43 50.66
C PRO A 94 -1.46 -5.14 50.49
N VAL A 95 -0.89 -4.14 49.82
CA VAL A 95 -1.67 -3.01 49.28
C VAL A 95 -2.57 -3.57 48.18
N GLY A 96 -3.87 -3.58 48.45
CA GLY A 96 -4.90 -3.96 47.49
C GLY A 96 -4.82 -3.10 46.23
N ARG A 97 -4.70 -3.75 45.07
CA ARG A 97 -4.91 -3.08 43.78
C ARG A 97 -6.40 -2.77 43.62
N PRO A 98 -6.81 -1.52 43.30
CA PRO A 98 -8.18 -1.28 42.87
C PRO A 98 -8.39 -1.97 41.52
N GLY A 99 -9.48 -2.73 41.42
CA GLY A 99 -9.92 -3.32 40.16
C GLY A 99 -10.18 -2.24 39.11
N LEU A 100 -9.74 -2.48 37.88
CA LEU A 100 -10.09 -1.63 36.74
C LEU A 100 -11.60 -1.74 36.49
N PRO A 101 -12.32 -0.62 36.32
CA PRO A 101 -13.76 -0.64 36.13
C PRO A 101 -14.12 -1.30 34.80
N THR A 102 -15.21 -2.07 34.83
CA THR A 102 -15.75 -2.71 33.65
C THR A 102 -16.34 -1.67 32.69
N ARG A 103 -16.45 -2.04 31.41
CA ARG A 103 -16.97 -1.17 30.32
C ARG A 103 -18.38 -0.60 30.60
N ALA A 104 -19.14 -1.23 31.50
CA ALA A 104 -20.46 -0.75 31.92
C ALA A 104 -20.37 0.42 32.92
N GLU A 105 -19.41 0.40 33.84
CA GLU A 105 -19.22 1.43 34.87
C GLU A 105 -18.70 2.75 34.27
N HIS A 106 -17.92 2.66 33.19
CA HIS A 106 -17.46 3.82 32.43
C HIS A 106 -18.61 4.57 31.72
N LEU A 107 -19.71 3.88 31.39
CA LEU A 107 -20.87 4.47 30.73
C LEU A 107 -21.79 5.19 31.75
N GLN A 108 -21.91 4.67 32.97
CA GLN A 108 -22.67 5.29 34.05
C GLN A 108 -22.03 6.57 34.59
N LEU A 109 -20.70 6.60 34.72
CA LEU A 109 -19.97 7.80 35.14
C LEU A 109 -20.06 8.96 34.13
N HIS A 110 -20.23 8.64 32.83
CA HIS A 110 -20.41 9.66 31.79
C HIS A 110 -21.83 10.24 31.77
N LEU A 111 -22.85 9.43 32.11
CA LEU A 111 -24.24 9.86 32.22
C LEU A 111 -24.53 10.68 33.50
N GLN A 112 -23.82 10.41 34.60
CA GLN A 112 -23.96 11.20 35.83
C GLN A 112 -23.30 12.59 35.72
N ARG A 113 -22.21 12.74 34.94
CA ARG A 113 -21.57 14.05 34.72
C ARG A 113 -22.39 15.03 33.87
N GLN A 114 -23.38 14.56 33.12
CA GLN A 114 -24.26 15.42 32.30
C GLN A 114 -25.50 15.93 33.05
N ARG A 115 -25.72 15.52 34.31
CA ARG A 115 -26.92 15.87 35.09
C ARG A 115 -26.73 16.94 36.17
N GLY A 116 -25.57 17.59 36.25
CA GLY A 116 -25.32 18.60 37.27
C GLY A 116 -24.59 19.81 36.73
N GLN A 117 -25.31 20.72 36.06
CA GLN A 117 -25.04 22.17 36.06
C GLN A 117 -26.36 22.94 35.86
N ASP A 118 -26.79 23.55 36.96
CA ASP A 118 -27.39 24.88 37.14
C ASP A 118 -28.76 25.25 36.51
N HIS A 119 -29.77 25.26 37.38
CA HIS A 119 -30.99 26.06 37.31
C HIS A 119 -30.76 27.46 37.91
N PRO A 120 -31.33 28.54 37.32
CA PRO A 120 -31.78 29.69 38.08
C PRO A 120 -33.31 29.71 38.26
N ALA A 121 -33.73 30.25 39.40
CA ALA A 121 -35.07 30.34 39.98
C ALA A 121 -35.96 31.43 39.33
N PRO A 122 -37.27 31.53 39.68
CA PRO A 122 -38.32 32.10 38.84
C PRO A 122 -38.68 33.56 39.18
N LEU A 123 -39.15 34.30 38.17
CA LEU A 123 -39.94 35.53 38.33
C LEU A 123 -41.18 35.44 37.41
N GLY A 124 -42.37 35.60 37.98
CA GLY A 124 -43.66 35.69 37.25
C GLY A 124 -43.95 37.11 36.75
N PRO A 125 -45.23 37.47 36.53
CA PRO A 125 -46.19 36.87 35.62
C PRO A 125 -46.73 37.88 34.57
N ALA A 126 -47.55 37.38 33.64
CA ALA A 126 -48.48 38.08 32.74
C ALA A 126 -47.89 38.82 31.52
N GLY A 127 -48.22 38.29 30.33
CA GLY A 127 -48.02 38.97 29.05
C GLY A 127 -48.41 38.09 27.88
N THR A 128 -49.66 38.25 27.43
CA THR A 128 -50.18 38.03 26.07
C THR A 128 -49.83 36.73 25.33
N ALA A 129 -50.87 35.91 25.12
CA ALA A 129 -50.86 34.72 24.29
C ALA A 129 -50.28 34.96 22.88
N PRO A 130 -49.26 34.20 22.43
CA PRO A 130 -48.85 34.24 21.04
C PRO A 130 -49.83 33.41 20.21
N ALA A 131 -50.34 34.03 19.14
CA ALA A 131 -51.18 33.40 18.14
C ALA A 131 -50.56 32.07 17.67
N GLN A 132 -51.37 31.02 17.67
CA GLN A 132 -51.05 29.71 17.08
C GLN A 132 -50.73 29.89 15.59
N ARG A 133 -49.45 30.10 15.26
CA ARG A 133 -48.97 29.94 13.88
C ARG A 133 -49.03 28.47 13.54
N SER A 134 -50.06 28.11 12.78
CA SER A 134 -50.13 26.90 11.98
C SER A 134 -48.79 26.68 11.27
N ILE A 135 -48.05 25.65 11.71
CA ILE A 135 -46.85 25.17 11.02
C ILE A 135 -47.37 24.45 9.78
N GLN A 136 -47.49 25.16 8.66
CA GLN A 136 -47.70 24.50 7.39
C GLN A 136 -46.47 23.65 7.05
N PRO A 137 -46.64 22.36 6.68
CA PRO A 137 -45.51 21.52 6.31
C PRO A 137 -44.96 21.98 4.96
N LEU A 138 -43.79 22.64 4.97
CA LEU A 138 -43.11 23.15 3.77
C LEU A 138 -42.98 22.07 2.67
N PRO A 139 -43.69 22.18 1.53
CA PRO A 139 -43.66 21.18 0.45
C PRO A 139 -42.32 21.15 -0.31
N ALA A 140 -41.52 22.22 -0.21
CA ALA A 140 -40.24 22.37 -0.92
C ALA A 140 -39.18 21.31 -0.53
N ARG A 141 -39.19 20.82 0.71
CA ARG A 141 -38.21 19.81 1.19
C ARG A 141 -38.39 18.44 0.53
N LYS A 142 -39.62 18.05 0.21
CA LYS A 142 -39.92 16.75 -0.43
C LYS A 142 -39.46 16.73 -1.90
N VAL A 143 -39.71 17.82 -2.63
CA VAL A 143 -39.34 17.95 -4.05
C VAL A 143 -37.82 18.00 -4.24
N ALA A 144 -37.10 18.75 -3.38
CA ALA A 144 -35.63 18.78 -3.40
C ALA A 144 -35.01 17.40 -3.10
N ARG A 145 -35.60 16.64 -2.15
CA ARG A 145 -35.18 15.27 -1.81
C ARG A 145 -35.46 14.26 -2.92
N GLN A 146 -36.55 14.44 -3.67
CA GLN A 146 -36.89 13.61 -4.83
C GLN A 146 -35.96 13.87 -6.01
N ARG A 147 -35.66 15.14 -6.32
CA ARG A 147 -34.68 15.52 -7.37
C ARG A 147 -33.29 14.97 -7.07
N THR A 148 -32.83 15.03 -5.82
CA THR A 148 -31.56 14.41 -5.39
C THR A 148 -31.60 12.87 -5.38
N LYS A 149 -32.76 12.23 -5.12
CA LYS A 149 -32.91 10.77 -5.29
C LYS A 149 -32.82 10.37 -6.77
N ALA A 150 -33.49 11.11 -7.66
CA ALA A 150 -33.48 10.85 -9.09
C ALA A 150 -32.08 11.03 -9.70
N ALA A 151 -31.38 12.11 -9.36
CA ALA A 151 -29.99 12.34 -9.78
C ALA A 151 -29.05 11.21 -9.31
N ARG A 152 -29.15 10.81 -8.03
CA ARG A 152 -28.40 9.66 -7.49
C ARG A 152 -28.75 8.36 -8.19
N SER A 153 -30.03 8.14 -8.50
CA SER A 153 -30.46 6.93 -9.23
C SER A 153 -29.94 6.91 -10.65
N CYS A 154 -29.94 8.04 -11.36
CA CYS A 154 -29.42 8.13 -12.72
C CYS A 154 -27.92 7.85 -12.74
N LYS A 155 -27.14 8.46 -11.84
CA LYS A 155 -25.70 8.17 -11.68
C LYS A 155 -25.44 6.71 -11.36
N ARG A 156 -26.12 6.13 -10.37
CA ARG A 156 -25.97 4.73 -9.98
C ARG A 156 -26.31 3.75 -11.10
N LYS A 157 -27.33 4.05 -11.93
CA LYS A 157 -27.70 3.22 -13.08
C LYS A 157 -26.63 3.28 -14.17
N LYS A 158 -26.02 4.45 -14.42
CA LYS A 158 -24.91 4.60 -15.37
C LYS A 158 -23.66 3.85 -14.92
N ASP A 159 -23.36 3.88 -13.62
CA ASP A 159 -22.15 3.27 -13.05
C ASP A 159 -22.36 1.78 -12.65
N ALA A 160 -23.57 1.25 -12.79
CA ALA A 160 -23.91 -0.11 -12.36
C ALA A 160 -23.22 -1.15 -13.26
N GLN A 161 -22.22 -1.82 -12.70
CA GLN A 161 -21.64 -3.01 -13.29
C GLN A 161 -22.14 -4.24 -12.53
N CYS A 162 -22.54 -5.26 -13.29
CA CYS A 162 -23.04 -6.53 -12.80
C CYS A 162 -22.16 -7.62 -13.39
N LEU A 163 -21.46 -8.38 -12.54
CA LEU A 163 -20.77 -9.59 -13.01
C LEU A 163 -21.78 -10.74 -13.15
N PRO A 164 -21.53 -11.71 -14.06
CA PRO A 164 -22.41 -12.87 -14.22
C PRO A 164 -22.65 -13.59 -12.89
N GLY A 165 -23.92 -13.88 -12.60
CA GLY A 165 -24.32 -14.57 -11.36
C GLY A 165 -24.33 -13.70 -10.10
N LEU A 166 -24.01 -12.40 -10.19
CA LEU A 166 -23.98 -11.48 -9.05
C LEU A 166 -24.88 -10.28 -9.29
N THR A 167 -25.51 -9.76 -8.23
CA THR A 167 -26.19 -8.45 -8.26
C THR A 167 -25.19 -7.29 -8.30
N VAL A 168 -25.67 -6.09 -8.60
CA VAL A 168 -24.86 -4.85 -8.58
C VAL A 168 -24.19 -4.63 -7.23
N LEU A 169 -24.90 -4.88 -6.13
CA LEU A 169 -24.35 -4.68 -4.77
C LEU A 169 -23.34 -5.77 -4.39
N GLN A 170 -23.59 -7.03 -4.75
CA GLN A 170 -22.61 -8.11 -4.56
C GLN A 170 -21.34 -7.85 -5.36
N THR A 171 -21.48 -7.42 -6.62
CA THR A 171 -20.36 -6.99 -7.48
C THR A 171 -19.60 -5.81 -6.83
N GLY A 172 -20.32 -4.90 -6.19
CA GLY A 172 -19.81 -3.73 -5.46
C GLY A 172 -18.93 -4.05 -4.25
N THR A 173 -18.97 -5.26 -3.70
CA THR A 173 -18.16 -5.65 -2.53
C THR A 173 -16.65 -5.69 -2.81
N VAL A 174 -16.28 -5.75 -4.10
CA VAL A 174 -14.89 -5.82 -4.55
C VAL A 174 -14.61 -4.69 -5.56
N GLN A 175 -13.44 -4.07 -5.45
CA GLN A 175 -13.02 -2.97 -6.33
C GLN A 175 -12.78 -3.44 -7.78
N PRO A 176 -12.99 -2.61 -8.82
CA PRO A 176 -12.87 -3.03 -10.22
C PRO A 176 -11.55 -3.72 -10.58
N GLY A 177 -10.41 -3.19 -10.12
CA GLY A 177 -9.11 -3.82 -10.37
C GLY A 177 -8.93 -5.18 -9.66
N THR A 178 -9.65 -5.44 -8.58
CA THR A 178 -9.68 -6.76 -7.93
C THR A 178 -10.64 -7.71 -8.65
N ARG A 179 -11.75 -7.20 -9.21
CA ARG A 179 -12.66 -8.00 -10.06
C ARG A 179 -11.93 -8.58 -11.27
N ALA A 180 -11.12 -7.77 -11.95
CA ALA A 180 -10.31 -8.23 -13.08
C ALA A 180 -9.40 -9.41 -12.68
N LYS A 181 -8.72 -9.30 -11.52
CA LYS A 181 -7.88 -10.39 -10.99
C LYS A 181 -8.68 -11.64 -10.62
N TYR A 182 -9.89 -11.47 -10.08
CA TYR A 182 -10.74 -12.60 -9.73
C TYR A 182 -11.23 -13.34 -10.97
N LEU A 183 -11.63 -12.62 -12.03
CA LEU A 183 -12.01 -13.22 -13.30
C LEU A 183 -10.85 -14.01 -13.92
N GLU A 184 -9.64 -13.43 -13.95
CA GLU A 184 -8.45 -14.10 -14.46
C GLU A 184 -8.10 -15.35 -13.64
N ALA A 185 -8.10 -15.25 -12.31
CA ALA A 185 -7.80 -16.36 -11.41
C ALA A 185 -8.79 -17.52 -11.59
N ILE A 186 -10.08 -17.22 -11.76
CA ILE A 186 -11.11 -18.25 -11.96
C ILE A 186 -11.05 -18.86 -13.35
N ALA A 187 -10.73 -18.08 -14.38
CA ALA A 187 -10.50 -18.61 -15.71
C ALA A 187 -9.35 -19.62 -15.71
N LYS A 188 -8.23 -19.28 -15.05
CA LYS A 188 -7.06 -20.16 -14.87
C LYS A 188 -7.40 -21.44 -14.10
N LEU A 189 -8.08 -21.32 -12.96
CA LEU A 189 -8.53 -22.47 -12.17
C LEU A 189 -9.45 -23.39 -12.99
N LYS A 190 -10.47 -22.83 -13.65
CA LYS A 190 -11.41 -23.61 -14.46
C LYS A 190 -10.71 -24.31 -15.63
N PHE A 191 -9.75 -23.65 -16.27
CA PHE A 191 -8.95 -24.26 -17.33
C PHE A 191 -8.12 -25.44 -16.79
N TRP A 192 -7.46 -25.25 -15.65
CA TRP A 192 -6.69 -26.30 -14.98
C TRP A 192 -7.58 -27.49 -14.59
N CYS A 193 -8.75 -27.24 -13.98
CA CYS A 193 -9.71 -28.28 -13.60
C CYS A 193 -10.16 -29.12 -14.81
N ARG A 194 -10.48 -28.48 -15.94
CA ARG A 194 -10.86 -29.20 -17.18
C ARG A 194 -9.75 -30.10 -17.69
N ARG A 195 -8.50 -29.66 -17.64
CA ARG A 195 -7.34 -30.43 -18.10
C ARG A 195 -7.05 -31.65 -17.22
N ARG A 196 -7.32 -31.55 -15.93
CA ARG A 196 -7.01 -32.57 -14.91
C ARG A 196 -8.20 -33.43 -14.50
N GLY A 197 -9.40 -33.14 -15.02
CA GLY A 197 -10.63 -33.87 -14.67
C GLY A 197 -11.20 -33.50 -13.30
N HIS A 198 -10.88 -32.33 -12.74
CA HIS A 198 -11.49 -31.84 -11.49
C HIS A 198 -12.77 -31.02 -11.76
N SER A 199 -13.61 -30.92 -10.73
CA SER A 199 -14.81 -30.06 -10.72
C SER A 199 -14.75 -29.07 -9.56
N VAL A 200 -15.42 -27.93 -9.73
CA VAL A 200 -15.57 -26.87 -8.71
C VAL A 200 -17.04 -26.55 -8.43
N GLU A 201 -17.94 -27.48 -8.74
CA GLU A 201 -19.39 -27.28 -8.63
C GLU A 201 -19.88 -27.38 -7.17
N SER A 202 -19.26 -28.24 -6.37
CA SER A 202 -19.58 -28.38 -4.94
C SER A 202 -18.41 -27.91 -4.07
N PRO A 203 -18.67 -27.47 -2.82
CA PRO A 203 -17.61 -27.06 -1.91
C PRO A 203 -16.55 -28.14 -1.68
N ALA A 204 -16.94 -29.41 -1.57
CA ALA A 204 -16.01 -30.52 -1.31
C ALA A 204 -15.09 -30.81 -2.51
N LEU A 205 -15.66 -30.82 -3.72
CA LEU A 205 -14.89 -31.02 -4.96
C LEU A 205 -13.94 -29.85 -5.19
N ALA A 206 -14.42 -28.63 -4.98
CA ALA A 206 -13.62 -27.43 -5.07
C ALA A 206 -12.47 -27.39 -4.05
N ASP A 207 -12.68 -27.82 -2.80
CA ASP A 207 -11.62 -27.86 -1.78
C ASP A 207 -10.50 -28.84 -2.17
N ALA A 208 -10.86 -30.02 -2.67
CA ALA A 208 -9.91 -31.02 -3.15
C ALA A 208 -9.13 -30.52 -4.39
N ALA A 209 -9.83 -29.95 -5.37
CA ALA A 209 -9.20 -29.38 -6.57
C ALA A 209 -8.24 -28.22 -6.22
N MET A 210 -8.62 -27.38 -5.24
CA MET A 210 -7.82 -26.25 -4.81
C MET A 210 -6.55 -26.65 -4.06
N GLU A 211 -6.57 -27.74 -3.30
CA GLU A 211 -5.37 -28.27 -2.65
C GLU A 211 -4.31 -28.66 -3.69
N GLU A 212 -4.67 -29.48 -4.67
CA GLU A 212 -3.75 -29.92 -5.73
C GLU A 212 -3.31 -28.76 -6.62
N TYR A 213 -4.23 -27.85 -6.96
CA TYR A 213 -3.89 -26.66 -7.72
C TYR A 213 -2.90 -25.75 -6.96
N PHE A 214 -3.03 -25.64 -5.63
CA PHE A 214 -2.09 -24.88 -4.81
C PHE A 214 -0.72 -25.54 -4.73
N ASP A 215 -0.63 -26.86 -4.72
CA ASP A 215 0.65 -27.56 -4.79
C ASP A 215 1.33 -27.34 -6.15
N GLU A 216 0.59 -27.40 -7.27
CA GLU A 216 1.14 -27.08 -8.61
C GLU A 216 1.65 -25.63 -8.65
N LEU A 217 0.83 -24.66 -8.23
CA LEU A 217 1.27 -23.25 -8.17
C LEU A 217 2.48 -23.06 -7.24
N PHE A 218 2.53 -23.74 -6.10
CA PHE A 218 3.67 -23.66 -5.19
C PHE A 218 4.96 -24.19 -5.84
N LEU A 219 4.88 -25.36 -6.47
CA LEU A 219 6.02 -26.00 -7.14
C LEU A 219 6.48 -25.22 -8.37
N ASP A 220 5.58 -24.52 -9.05
CA ASP A 220 5.88 -23.59 -10.15
C ASP A 220 6.55 -22.28 -9.69
N GLY A 221 6.76 -22.10 -8.38
CA GLY A 221 7.43 -20.93 -7.79
C GLY A 221 6.52 -19.72 -7.63
N ASP A 222 5.20 -19.91 -7.72
CA ASP A 222 4.23 -18.85 -7.58
C ASP A 222 4.17 -18.35 -6.12
N SER A 223 3.57 -17.17 -5.91
CA SER A 223 3.52 -16.59 -4.56
C SER A 223 2.24 -17.02 -3.81
N VAL A 224 2.32 -17.11 -2.47
CA VAL A 224 1.12 -17.33 -1.63
C VAL A 224 0.02 -16.25 -1.84
N ALA A 225 0.38 -15.08 -2.38
CA ALA A 225 -0.61 -14.07 -2.74
C ALA A 225 -1.49 -14.52 -3.92
N THR A 226 -0.92 -15.25 -4.89
CA THR A 226 -1.64 -15.85 -6.02
C THR A 226 -2.70 -16.82 -5.50
N GLY A 227 -2.32 -17.81 -4.67
CA GLY A 227 -3.28 -18.77 -4.11
C GLY A 227 -4.40 -18.11 -3.29
N ARG A 228 -4.08 -17.07 -2.51
CA ARG A 228 -5.11 -16.28 -1.79
C ARG A 228 -6.09 -15.58 -2.71
N ILE A 229 -5.63 -15.07 -3.86
CA ILE A 229 -6.50 -14.45 -4.86
C ILE A 229 -7.43 -15.50 -5.45
N VAL A 230 -6.92 -16.69 -5.80
CA VAL A 230 -7.74 -17.78 -6.36
C VAL A 230 -8.82 -18.20 -5.36
N LEU A 231 -8.47 -18.45 -4.09
CA LEU A 231 -9.46 -18.82 -3.07
C LEU A 231 -10.51 -17.73 -2.85
N ALA A 232 -10.08 -16.47 -2.76
CA ALA A 232 -11.00 -15.35 -2.59
C ALA A 232 -11.91 -15.15 -3.81
N ALA A 233 -11.38 -15.34 -5.01
CA ALA A 233 -12.14 -15.28 -6.26
C ALA A 233 -13.20 -16.39 -6.32
N LEU A 234 -12.83 -17.61 -5.96
CA LEU A 234 -13.74 -18.75 -5.94
C LEU A 234 -14.90 -18.49 -4.96
N MET A 235 -14.58 -18.08 -3.73
CA MET A 235 -15.58 -17.72 -2.74
C MET A 235 -16.44 -16.51 -3.15
N PHE A 236 -15.90 -15.59 -3.95
CA PHE A 236 -16.63 -14.41 -4.42
C PHE A 236 -17.72 -14.76 -5.44
N PHE A 237 -17.45 -15.69 -6.35
CA PHE A 237 -18.43 -16.12 -7.36
C PHE A 237 -19.41 -17.18 -6.84
N GLN A 238 -19.09 -17.88 -5.76
CA GLN A 238 -19.92 -18.94 -5.20
C GLN A 238 -20.76 -18.43 -4.02
N VAL A 239 -21.79 -17.65 -4.35
CA VAL A 239 -22.63 -16.96 -3.34
C VAL A 239 -23.47 -17.94 -2.51
N ASP A 240 -23.89 -19.05 -3.11
CA ASP A 240 -24.80 -20.03 -2.50
C ASP A 240 -24.09 -20.99 -1.54
N TRP A 241 -22.76 -20.94 -1.47
CA TRP A 241 -22.01 -21.78 -0.55
C TRP A 241 -22.13 -21.28 0.90
N PRO A 242 -22.29 -22.20 1.87
CA PRO A 242 -22.44 -21.83 3.28
C PRO A 242 -21.21 -21.05 3.75
N ARG A 243 -21.42 -19.85 4.28
CA ARG A 243 -20.33 -18.98 4.79
C ARG A 243 -19.84 -19.39 6.17
N GLN A 244 -19.99 -20.66 6.56
CA GLN A 244 -19.66 -21.16 7.89
C GLN A 244 -18.14 -21.10 8.17
N GLY A 245 -17.68 -19.93 8.60
CA GLY A 245 -16.40 -19.67 9.25
C GLY A 245 -15.18 -20.39 8.65
N ASN A 246 -14.31 -20.89 9.53
CA ASN A 246 -13.10 -21.63 9.17
C ASN A 246 -13.37 -23.06 8.68
N GLN A 247 -14.64 -23.49 8.58
CA GLN A 247 -15.00 -24.85 8.18
C GLN A 247 -15.21 -24.98 6.66
N LEU A 248 -15.36 -23.87 5.93
CA LEU A 248 -15.40 -23.89 4.47
C LEU A 248 -13.99 -23.87 3.88
N MET A 249 -13.71 -24.83 3.00
CA MET A 249 -12.40 -25.07 2.35
C MET A 249 -11.25 -25.40 3.31
N PRO A 250 -11.39 -26.41 4.21
CA PRO A 250 -10.35 -26.74 5.18
C PRO A 250 -9.02 -27.14 4.52
N ARG A 251 -9.04 -27.92 3.43
CA ARG A 251 -7.82 -28.41 2.75
C ARG A 251 -7.09 -27.25 2.10
N ALA A 252 -7.77 -26.46 1.26
CA ALA A 252 -7.17 -25.30 0.60
C ALA A 252 -6.60 -24.27 1.59
N ARG A 253 -7.28 -24.04 2.73
CA ARG A 253 -6.78 -23.16 3.80
C ARG A 253 -5.54 -23.73 4.50
N LEU A 254 -5.51 -25.04 4.74
CA LEU A 254 -4.36 -25.72 5.31
C LEU A 254 -3.16 -25.64 4.35
N SER A 255 -3.36 -25.87 3.05
CA SER A 255 -2.34 -25.71 2.02
C SER A 255 -1.78 -24.29 1.99
N LEU A 256 -2.63 -23.25 2.03
CA LEU A 256 -2.15 -21.86 2.13
C LEU A 256 -1.37 -21.56 3.42
N LYS A 257 -1.71 -22.22 4.53
CA LYS A 257 -0.96 -22.12 5.79
C LYS A 257 0.42 -22.77 5.65
N GLY A 258 0.48 -23.96 5.04
CA GLY A 258 1.71 -24.66 4.70
C GLY A 258 2.59 -23.86 3.75
N TRP A 259 2.03 -23.40 2.64
CA TRP A 259 2.68 -22.55 1.65
C TRP A 259 3.28 -21.28 2.29
N LYS A 260 2.53 -20.58 3.14
CA LYS A 260 3.05 -19.40 3.85
C LYS A 260 4.25 -19.74 4.75
N ARG A 261 4.32 -20.95 5.31
CA ARG A 261 5.43 -21.40 6.15
C ARG A 261 6.65 -21.76 5.30
N LEU A 262 6.45 -22.44 4.17
CA LEU A 262 7.51 -22.91 3.27
C LEU A 262 8.08 -21.78 2.41
N ALA A 263 7.22 -20.89 1.91
CA ALA A 263 7.59 -19.70 1.13
C ALA A 263 6.95 -18.45 1.78
N PRO A 264 7.54 -17.92 2.87
CA PRO A 264 7.02 -16.73 3.52
C PRO A 264 7.07 -15.53 2.58
N PRO A 265 6.01 -14.71 2.50
CA PRO A 265 5.99 -13.55 1.61
C PRO A 265 7.08 -12.56 2.01
N ALA A 266 7.93 -12.20 1.04
CA ALA A 266 8.98 -11.20 1.24
C ALA A 266 8.36 -9.84 1.59
N ALA A 267 8.72 -9.31 2.75
CA ALA A 267 8.38 -7.94 3.10
C ALA A 267 9.34 -6.99 2.37
N ARG A 268 8.79 -6.01 1.65
CA ARG A 268 9.59 -4.92 1.08
C ARG A 268 10.25 -4.16 2.23
N LEU A 269 11.57 -4.04 2.17
CA LEU A 269 12.34 -3.33 3.17
C LEU A 269 12.17 -1.81 3.01
N PRO A 270 12.24 -1.03 4.11
CA PRO A 270 12.14 0.42 4.04
C PRO A 270 13.34 1.03 3.30
N TYR A 271 13.15 2.18 2.66
CA TYR A 271 14.29 2.99 2.22
C TYR A 271 14.81 3.85 3.38
N PRO A 272 16.14 3.89 3.61
CA PRO A 272 16.76 4.92 4.46
C PRO A 272 16.55 6.32 3.89
N TRP A 273 16.52 7.33 4.76
CA TRP A 273 16.35 8.73 4.34
C TRP A 273 17.47 9.17 3.41
N GLU A 274 18.70 8.70 3.65
CA GLU A 274 19.89 8.97 2.84
C GLU A 274 19.70 8.51 1.39
N VAL A 275 19.13 7.33 1.20
CA VAL A 275 18.84 6.79 -0.13
C VAL A 275 17.76 7.62 -0.83
N VAL A 276 16.72 8.03 -0.09
CA VAL A 276 15.65 8.89 -0.63
C VAL A 276 16.20 10.26 -1.02
N ALA A 277 17.05 10.87 -0.19
CA ALA A 277 17.67 12.14 -0.49
C ALA A 277 18.61 12.07 -1.69
N ALA A 278 19.39 10.99 -1.84
CA ALA A 278 20.24 10.76 -3.01
C ALA A 278 19.43 10.64 -4.31
N LEU A 279 18.32 9.88 -4.28
CA LEU A 279 17.43 9.74 -5.42
C LEU A 279 16.70 11.06 -5.74
N ALA A 280 16.35 11.86 -4.72
CA ALA A 280 15.71 13.15 -4.91
C ALA A 280 16.70 14.14 -5.54
N ASN A 281 17.94 14.17 -5.05
CA ASN A 281 19.05 14.91 -5.65
C ASN A 281 19.25 14.54 -7.12
N HIS A 282 19.20 13.25 -7.46
CA HIS A 282 19.29 12.77 -8.85
C HIS A 282 18.13 13.27 -9.73
N PHE A 283 16.90 13.21 -9.22
CA PHE A 283 15.76 13.76 -9.94
C PHE A 283 15.90 15.27 -10.18
N VAL A 284 16.34 16.03 -9.18
CA VAL A 284 16.61 17.48 -9.35
C VAL A 284 17.71 17.72 -10.37
N ALA A 285 18.79 16.94 -10.36
CA ALA A 285 19.87 17.02 -11.36
C ALA A 285 19.41 16.78 -12.79
N LYS A 286 18.32 16.01 -12.97
CA LYS A 286 17.66 15.77 -14.26
C LYS A 286 16.48 16.71 -14.55
N CYS A 287 16.32 17.77 -13.77
CA CYS A 287 15.19 18.70 -13.85
C CYS A 287 13.80 18.04 -13.64
N LEU A 288 13.77 16.87 -12.99
CA LEU A 288 12.55 16.12 -12.65
C LEU A 288 12.03 16.50 -11.24
N PHE A 289 11.86 17.80 -10.99
CA PHE A 289 11.50 18.34 -9.67
C PHE A 289 10.19 17.75 -9.12
N GLU A 290 9.21 17.50 -9.98
CA GLU A 290 7.94 16.90 -9.61
C GLU A 290 8.13 15.49 -9.00
N ALA A 291 8.96 14.65 -9.61
CA ALA A 291 9.26 13.32 -9.09
C ALA A 291 10.03 13.39 -7.76
N ALA A 292 10.95 14.36 -7.62
CA ALA A 292 11.71 14.58 -6.39
C ALA A 292 10.79 14.93 -5.21
N ILE A 293 9.93 15.94 -5.36
CA ILE A 293 9.05 16.39 -4.28
C ILE A 293 7.94 15.37 -4.00
N LEU A 294 7.41 14.69 -5.01
CA LEU A 294 6.46 13.58 -4.84
C LEU A 294 7.05 12.48 -3.95
N MET A 295 8.30 12.07 -4.22
CA MET A 295 8.98 11.04 -3.47
C MET A 295 9.19 11.43 -2.00
N ILE A 296 9.68 12.65 -1.74
CA ILE A 296 9.88 13.18 -0.40
C ILE A 296 8.55 13.26 0.34
N LEU A 297 7.48 13.72 -0.32
CA LEU A 297 6.16 13.82 0.28
C LEU A 297 5.58 12.44 0.66
N MET A 298 5.74 11.42 -0.20
CA MET A 298 5.36 10.05 0.13
C MET A 298 6.12 9.49 1.34
N PHE A 299 7.39 9.85 1.48
CA PHE A 299 8.21 9.47 2.61
C PHE A 299 7.77 10.16 3.90
N VAL A 300 7.70 11.49 3.91
CA VAL A 300 7.41 12.32 5.10
C VAL A 300 5.98 12.17 5.60
N CYS A 301 5.01 12.07 4.69
CA CYS A 301 3.58 11.97 5.04
C CYS A 301 3.06 10.53 5.05
N TYR A 302 3.96 9.56 4.91
CA TYR A 302 3.66 8.13 4.82
C TYR A 302 2.58 7.82 3.77
N LEU A 303 2.53 8.54 2.65
CA LEU A 303 1.41 8.39 1.70
C LEU A 303 1.50 7.05 0.99
N ARG A 304 0.34 6.42 0.76
CA ARG A 304 0.27 5.33 -0.24
C ARG A 304 0.50 5.96 -1.62
N PRO A 305 1.11 5.25 -2.58
CA PRO A 305 1.33 5.80 -3.91
C PRO A 305 0.05 6.36 -4.54
N SER A 306 -1.05 5.63 -4.46
CA SER A 306 -2.35 6.10 -4.99
C SER A 306 -2.92 7.32 -4.26
N GLU A 307 -2.59 7.54 -2.98
CA GLU A 307 -3.02 8.74 -2.24
C GLU A 307 -2.27 9.96 -2.78
N ALA A 308 -0.95 9.87 -2.90
CA ALA A 308 -0.12 10.96 -3.38
C ALA A 308 -0.51 11.42 -4.80
N HIS A 309 -0.80 10.47 -5.70
CA HIS A 309 -1.18 10.77 -7.09
C HIS A 309 -2.62 11.27 -7.28
N ARG A 310 -3.46 11.16 -6.24
CA ARG A 310 -4.85 11.67 -6.26
C ARG A 310 -5.00 12.99 -5.52
N LEU A 311 -3.94 13.44 -4.85
CA LEU A 311 -3.93 14.69 -4.12
C LEU A 311 -4.18 15.85 -5.08
N ARG A 312 -5.11 16.74 -4.74
CA ARG A 312 -5.41 17.95 -5.52
C ARG A 312 -4.88 19.20 -4.85
N VAL A 313 -4.82 20.28 -5.61
CA VAL A 313 -4.31 21.57 -5.12
C VAL A 313 -5.08 22.01 -3.87
N LYS A 314 -6.42 21.90 -3.86
CA LYS A 314 -7.27 22.26 -2.72
C LYS A 314 -7.09 21.35 -1.50
N ASP A 315 -6.58 20.14 -1.72
CA ASP A 315 -6.34 19.17 -0.64
C ASP A 315 -5.02 19.50 0.13
N VAL A 316 -4.23 20.45 -0.37
CA VAL A 316 -3.05 21.00 0.30
C VAL A 316 -3.44 22.29 1.03
N VAL A 317 -3.62 22.19 2.35
CA VAL A 317 -3.97 23.32 3.21
C VAL A 317 -2.69 24.04 3.67
N LEU A 318 -2.60 25.32 3.34
CA LEU A 318 -1.48 26.18 3.71
C LEU A 318 -1.62 26.64 5.18
N PRO A 319 -0.50 26.93 5.87
CA PRO A 319 -0.56 27.49 7.20
C PRO A 319 -1.16 28.91 7.19
N LEU A 320 -1.94 29.24 8.23
CA LEU A 320 -2.51 30.57 8.43
C LEU A 320 -1.62 31.37 9.39
N GLN A 321 -1.07 32.49 8.91
CA GLN A 321 -0.35 33.43 9.76
C GLN A 321 -1.33 34.13 10.72
N GLY A 322 -0.90 34.34 11.96
CA GLY A 322 -1.74 34.97 13.00
C GLY A 322 -2.77 34.05 13.65
N ALA A 323 -3.03 32.87 13.06
CA ALA A 323 -3.85 31.85 13.69
C ALA A 323 -3.06 31.08 14.78
N GLY A 324 -3.78 30.43 15.71
CA GLY A 324 -3.20 29.65 16.80
C GLY A 324 -2.27 28.52 16.32
N ALA A 325 -1.52 27.92 17.25
CA ALA A 325 -0.48 26.92 16.95
C ALA A 325 -0.96 25.76 16.03
N ALA A 326 -2.23 25.38 16.14
CA ALA A 326 -2.86 24.33 15.33
C ALA A 326 -2.86 24.61 13.80
N HIS A 327 -2.74 25.87 13.39
CA HIS A 327 -2.84 26.30 11.98
C HIS A 327 -1.48 26.66 11.37
N ARG A 328 -0.38 26.34 12.05
CA ARG A 328 0.98 26.70 11.60
C ARG A 328 1.63 25.68 10.66
N CYS A 329 1.03 24.52 10.49
CA CYS A 329 1.58 23.43 9.69
C CYS A 329 0.88 23.32 8.33
N TYR A 330 1.65 23.00 7.29
CA TYR A 330 1.08 22.50 6.04
C TYR A 330 0.36 21.18 6.31
N THR A 331 -0.86 21.06 5.82
CA THR A 331 -1.72 19.90 6.08
C THR A 331 -2.24 19.32 4.76
N LEU A 332 -2.20 18.00 4.63
CA LEU A 332 -2.79 17.26 3.53
C LEU A 332 -4.13 16.67 3.98
N ILE A 333 -5.18 16.91 3.21
CA ILE A 333 -6.48 16.26 3.36
C ILE A 333 -6.55 15.10 2.39
N LEU A 334 -6.77 13.89 2.89
CA LEU A 334 -6.88 12.67 2.09
C LEU A 334 -8.31 12.16 2.14
N HIS A 335 -8.80 11.69 0.99
CA HIS A 335 -10.16 11.16 0.86
C HIS A 335 -11.24 12.14 1.36
N PRO A 336 -11.26 13.39 0.85
CA PRO A 336 -12.24 14.37 1.28
C PRO A 336 -13.67 13.87 1.06
N TYR A 337 -14.53 14.09 2.05
CA TYR A 337 -15.89 13.57 2.10
C TYR A 337 -16.73 13.95 0.87
N GLU A 338 -16.51 15.16 0.34
CA GLU A 338 -17.22 15.70 -0.82
C GLU A 338 -17.07 14.84 -2.08
N GLU A 339 -15.95 14.11 -2.19
CA GLU A 339 -15.70 13.23 -3.33
C GLU A 339 -16.46 11.91 -3.25
N ALA A 340 -16.97 11.55 -2.06
CA ALA A 340 -17.62 10.28 -1.79
C ALA A 340 -16.77 9.05 -2.21
N VAL A 341 -15.44 9.21 -2.28
CA VAL A 341 -14.47 8.14 -2.52
C VAL A 341 -13.67 7.92 -1.22
N PRO A 342 -14.08 6.95 -0.39
CA PRO A 342 -13.40 6.72 0.87
C PRO A 342 -12.01 6.13 0.68
N SER A 343 -11.25 6.12 1.77
CA SER A 343 -9.98 5.43 1.85
C SER A 343 -10.15 3.91 1.75
N LYS A 344 -9.02 3.19 1.68
CA LYS A 344 -9.00 1.72 1.71
C LYS A 344 -9.68 1.16 2.97
N THR A 345 -9.74 1.92 4.06
CA THR A 345 -10.36 1.51 5.33
C THR A 345 -11.80 2.01 5.47
N HIS A 346 -12.38 2.59 4.43
CA HIS A 346 -13.71 3.22 4.43
C HIS A 346 -13.81 4.51 5.27
N GLU A 347 -12.70 5.24 5.42
CA GLU A 347 -12.65 6.51 6.15
C GLU A 347 -12.61 7.69 5.16
N PHE A 348 -13.03 8.86 5.64
CA PHE A 348 -12.98 10.14 4.93
C PHE A 348 -12.20 11.17 5.76
N ASP A 349 -11.79 12.26 5.12
CA ASP A 349 -11.15 13.43 5.74
C ASP A 349 -9.93 13.07 6.60
N GLU A 350 -9.18 12.06 6.17
CA GLU A 350 -7.96 11.66 6.87
C GLU A 350 -6.89 12.74 6.66
N THR A 351 -6.36 13.31 7.73
CA THR A 351 -5.42 14.43 7.66
C THR A 351 -3.99 14.04 8.02
N VAL A 352 -3.02 14.66 7.35
CA VAL A 352 -1.59 14.52 7.67
C VAL A 352 -0.93 15.89 7.69
N GLN A 353 -0.30 16.22 8.81
CA GLN A 353 0.45 17.47 8.95
C GLN A 353 1.93 17.26 8.65
N ILE A 354 2.60 18.29 8.14
CA ILE A 354 4.06 18.37 8.07
C ILE A 354 4.51 19.14 9.32
N ASP A 355 4.60 18.40 10.44
CA ASP A 355 4.71 18.92 11.80
C ASP A 355 6.12 18.76 12.42
N LEU A 356 6.98 17.90 11.87
CA LEU A 356 8.33 17.72 12.41
C LEU A 356 9.24 18.88 12.00
N PRO A 357 10.03 19.48 12.92
CA PRO A 357 10.87 20.65 12.63
C PRO A 357 11.80 20.46 11.42
N HIS A 358 12.47 19.32 11.32
CA HIS A 358 13.41 19.02 10.23
C HIS A 358 12.72 18.77 8.87
N GLN A 359 11.38 18.73 8.83
CA GLN A 359 10.58 18.49 7.62
C GLN A 359 9.78 19.73 7.20
N GLN A 360 9.80 20.82 7.96
CA GLN A 360 8.97 22.01 7.71
C GLN A 360 9.25 22.66 6.34
N TRP A 361 10.45 22.47 5.78
CA TRP A 361 10.83 22.94 4.44
C TRP A 361 10.04 22.26 3.30
N VAL A 362 9.48 21.06 3.53
CA VAL A 362 8.77 20.29 2.50
C VAL A 362 7.50 21.00 2.03
N GLY A 363 6.76 21.65 2.94
CA GLY A 363 5.54 22.38 2.61
C GLY A 363 5.78 23.57 1.66
N PRO A 364 6.68 24.51 2.01
CA PRO A 364 7.08 25.60 1.13
C PRO A 364 7.64 25.11 -0.20
N ALA A 365 8.52 24.08 -0.19
CA ALA A 365 9.07 23.50 -1.41
C ALA A 365 7.98 22.92 -2.31
N LEU A 366 6.99 22.21 -1.75
CA LEU A 366 5.84 21.69 -2.50
C LEU A 366 5.04 22.82 -3.16
N VAL A 367 4.71 23.86 -2.41
CA VAL A 367 3.95 25.01 -2.96
C VAL A 367 4.71 25.71 -4.08
N GLN A 368 6.02 25.90 -3.92
CA GLN A 368 6.87 26.56 -4.90
C GLN A 368 7.07 25.70 -6.15
N ILE A 369 7.57 24.47 -6.01
CA ILE A 369 7.89 23.58 -7.13
C ILE A 369 6.64 23.29 -7.96
N MET A 370 5.50 23.03 -7.31
CA MET A 370 4.25 22.69 -8.00
C MET A 370 3.39 23.92 -8.33
N SER A 371 3.88 25.13 -8.05
CA SER A 371 3.19 26.41 -8.29
C SER A 371 1.74 26.42 -7.79
N LEU A 372 1.50 25.88 -6.59
CA LEU A 372 0.15 25.58 -6.11
C LEU A 372 -0.74 26.82 -5.96
N ARG A 373 -0.15 28.00 -5.70
CA ARG A 373 -0.91 29.25 -5.50
C ARG A 373 -1.60 29.76 -6.76
N SER A 374 -1.11 29.41 -7.94
CA SER A 374 -1.65 29.85 -9.22
C SER A 374 -2.51 28.80 -9.91
N ARG A 375 -2.71 27.63 -9.29
CA ARG A 375 -3.41 26.49 -9.91
C ARG A 375 -4.84 26.36 -9.38
N PRO A 376 -5.79 25.92 -10.21
CA PRO A 376 -7.15 25.63 -9.76
C PRO A 376 -7.18 24.56 -8.68
N GLY A 377 -8.06 24.72 -7.69
CA GLY A 377 -8.16 23.81 -6.55
C GLY A 377 -8.44 22.35 -6.91
N ASP A 378 -9.24 22.09 -7.94
CA ASP A 378 -9.61 20.73 -8.36
C ASP A 378 -8.53 20.02 -9.20
N GLU A 379 -7.48 20.74 -9.64
CA GLU A 379 -6.39 20.14 -10.39
C GLU A 379 -5.58 19.20 -9.49
N VAL A 380 -5.13 18.06 -10.04
CA VAL A 380 -4.21 17.16 -9.32
C VAL A 380 -2.86 17.85 -9.08
N VAL A 381 -2.29 17.72 -7.88
CA VAL A 381 -0.98 18.29 -7.55
C VAL A 381 0.08 17.76 -8.51
N PHE A 382 0.10 16.45 -8.70
CA PHE A 382 1.08 15.73 -9.52
C PHE A 382 0.45 15.25 -10.82
N LYS A 383 1.05 15.63 -11.95
CA LYS A 383 0.72 15.19 -13.31
C LYS A 383 1.42 13.88 -13.67
N ILE A 384 2.58 13.58 -13.07
CA ILE A 384 3.24 12.29 -13.24
C ILE A 384 2.32 11.18 -12.74
N THR A 385 2.14 10.14 -13.55
CA THR A 385 1.31 8.98 -13.18
C THR A 385 2.08 8.00 -12.30
N GLN A 386 1.36 7.15 -11.57
CA GLN A 386 1.99 6.12 -10.72
C GLN A 386 2.90 5.17 -11.52
N LEU A 387 2.54 4.86 -12.77
CA LEU A 387 3.34 4.01 -13.65
C LEU A 387 4.63 4.73 -14.08
N GLN A 388 4.51 5.99 -14.50
CA GLN A 388 5.68 6.81 -14.85
C GLN A 388 6.62 6.99 -13.67
N PHE A 389 6.10 7.32 -12.48
CA PHE A 389 6.92 7.45 -11.27
C PHE A 389 7.62 6.15 -10.90
N ALA A 390 6.94 5.00 -11.00
CA ALA A 390 7.57 3.70 -10.74
C ALA A 390 8.71 3.40 -11.74
N LYS A 391 8.53 3.76 -13.02
CA LYS A 391 9.56 3.65 -14.06
C LYS A 391 10.76 4.56 -13.75
N LEU A 392 10.51 5.85 -13.49
CA LEU A 392 11.56 6.82 -13.13
C LEU A 392 12.33 6.40 -11.88
N LEU A 393 11.64 5.87 -10.87
CA LEU A 393 12.30 5.37 -9.66
C LEU A 393 13.22 4.18 -9.95
N LYS A 394 12.79 3.26 -10.82
CA LYS A 394 13.61 2.13 -11.24
C LYS A 394 14.85 2.59 -12.01
N GLU A 395 14.67 3.51 -12.95
CA GLU A 395 15.77 4.11 -13.73
C GLU A 395 16.74 4.87 -12.83
N ALA A 396 16.24 5.70 -11.91
CA ALA A 396 17.06 6.45 -10.98
C ALA A 396 17.90 5.54 -10.07
N VAL A 397 17.32 4.45 -9.54
CA VAL A 397 18.07 3.47 -8.73
C VAL A 397 19.20 2.83 -9.54
N ALA A 398 18.94 2.49 -10.81
CA ALA A 398 19.96 1.92 -11.69
C ALA A 398 21.08 2.93 -12.03
N GLU A 399 20.71 4.16 -12.38
CA GLU A 399 21.67 5.20 -12.75
C GLU A 399 22.55 5.67 -11.58
N THR A 400 21.98 5.71 -10.38
CA THR A 400 22.69 6.08 -9.15
C THR A 400 23.45 4.90 -8.52
N ARG A 401 23.29 3.69 -9.06
CA ARG A 401 23.87 2.43 -8.57
C ARG A 401 23.49 2.12 -7.12
N LEU A 402 22.26 2.45 -6.74
CA LEU A 402 21.72 2.26 -5.39
C LEU A 402 20.96 0.93 -5.23
N GLU A 403 21.15 -0.04 -6.14
CA GLU A 403 20.47 -1.34 -6.12
C GLU A 403 20.76 -2.14 -4.86
N GLY A 404 21.92 -1.91 -4.22
CA GLY A 404 22.25 -2.51 -2.91
C GLY A 404 21.25 -2.16 -1.81
N ALA A 405 20.54 -1.02 -1.92
CA ALA A 405 19.45 -0.66 -1.03
C ALA A 405 18.13 -1.40 -1.37
N GLY A 406 18.16 -2.35 -2.30
CA GLY A 406 17.09 -3.26 -2.69
C GLY A 406 16.12 -2.71 -3.75
N ASP A 407 15.23 -3.58 -4.22
CA ASP A 407 14.36 -3.34 -5.38
C ASP A 407 13.55 -2.03 -5.31
N PRO A 408 13.51 -1.27 -6.42
CA PRO A 408 12.76 -0.01 -6.52
C PRO A 408 11.26 -0.26 -6.48
N HIS A 409 10.61 0.30 -5.45
CA HIS A 409 9.16 0.26 -5.34
C HIS A 409 8.60 1.41 -4.50
N PRO A 410 7.62 2.20 -4.99
CA PRO A 410 7.11 3.39 -4.30
C PRO A 410 6.62 3.16 -2.86
N TYR A 411 6.03 1.99 -2.55
CA TYR A 411 5.62 1.67 -1.17
C TYR A 411 6.77 1.62 -0.15
N ARG A 412 8.02 1.46 -0.61
CA ARG A 412 9.20 1.48 0.28
C ARG A 412 9.42 2.85 0.90
N LEU A 413 9.00 3.93 0.24
CA LEU A 413 9.09 5.30 0.76
C LEU A 413 8.22 5.47 2.00
N ARG A 414 6.97 5.01 1.93
CA ARG A 414 6.06 5.01 3.07
C ARG A 414 6.57 4.17 4.25
N HIS A 415 7.16 3.00 3.96
CA HIS A 415 7.79 2.19 5.00
C HIS A 415 9.05 2.83 5.56
N GLY A 416 9.81 3.52 4.70
CA GLY A 416 10.99 4.32 5.03
C GLY A 416 10.67 5.37 6.08
N GLY A 417 9.75 6.29 5.77
CA GLY A 417 9.39 7.37 6.70
C GLY A 417 8.95 6.88 8.06
N ALA A 418 8.07 5.87 8.10
CA ALA A 418 7.62 5.29 9.37
C ALA A 418 8.75 4.61 10.16
N SER A 419 9.68 3.94 9.48
CA SER A 419 10.82 3.30 10.14
C SER A 419 11.83 4.34 10.63
N THR A 420 12.06 5.41 9.85
CA THR A 420 13.00 6.48 10.19
C THR A 420 12.51 7.27 11.40
N ASP A 421 11.23 7.67 11.43
CA ASP A 421 10.67 8.40 12.57
C ASP A 421 10.71 7.57 13.86
N TYR A 422 10.51 6.24 13.77
CA TYR A 422 10.65 5.36 14.92
C TYR A 422 12.12 5.25 15.36
N ALA A 423 13.01 4.94 14.42
CA ALA A 423 14.43 4.71 14.71
C ALA A 423 15.14 5.96 15.26
N ALA A 424 14.75 7.14 14.80
CA ALA A 424 15.28 8.42 15.27
C ALA A 424 14.56 8.96 16.52
N GLY A 425 13.56 8.25 17.04
CA GLY A 425 12.80 8.68 18.22
C GLY A 425 11.90 9.90 17.98
N HIS A 426 11.62 10.25 16.71
CA HIS A 426 10.72 11.34 16.38
C HIS A 426 9.26 11.03 16.70
N ARG A 427 8.86 9.75 16.60
CA ARG A 427 7.49 9.32 16.90
C ARG A 427 7.44 7.92 17.51
N PRO A 428 6.60 7.70 18.55
CA PRO A 428 6.26 6.35 19.00
C PRO A 428 5.37 5.64 17.96
N LEU A 429 5.29 4.31 18.06
CA LEU A 429 4.52 3.49 17.10
C LEU A 429 3.03 3.84 17.05
N VAL A 430 2.44 4.30 18.16
CA VAL A 430 1.03 4.71 18.20
C VAL A 430 0.79 5.92 17.29
N ASP A 431 1.71 6.88 17.29
CA ASP A 431 1.61 8.06 16.44
C ASP A 431 1.91 7.71 14.99
N ILE A 432 2.87 6.82 14.75
CA ILE A 432 3.14 6.27 13.42
C ILE A 432 1.91 5.52 12.90
N GLN A 433 1.23 4.73 13.73
CA GLN A 433 0.02 4.00 13.38
C GLN A 433 -1.08 4.96 12.91
N ARG A 434 -1.34 6.00 13.70
CA ARG A 434 -2.35 7.04 13.42
C ARG A 434 -1.97 7.80 12.15
N ARG A 435 -0.77 8.38 12.08
CA ARG A 435 -0.25 9.15 10.95
C ARG A 435 -0.30 8.37 9.65
N GLY A 436 0.12 7.10 9.69
CA GLY A 436 0.10 6.24 8.52
C GLY A 436 -1.28 5.63 8.25
N ARG A 437 -2.30 5.81 9.09
CA ARG A 437 -3.61 5.21 8.86
C ARG A 437 -3.52 3.68 8.75
N TRP A 438 -2.77 3.06 9.66
CA TRP A 438 -2.71 1.60 9.77
C TRP A 438 -3.78 1.12 10.74
N ARG A 439 -4.77 0.39 10.20
CA ARG A 439 -5.88 -0.14 11.02
C ARG A 439 -5.43 -1.14 12.09
N SER A 440 -4.41 -1.95 11.79
CA SER A 440 -3.93 -3.00 12.70
C SER A 440 -2.52 -2.71 13.18
N TYR A 441 -2.32 -2.81 14.49
CA TYR A 441 -1.01 -2.69 15.13
C TYR A 441 -0.01 -3.72 14.61
N ASN A 442 -0.46 -4.92 14.23
CA ASN A 442 0.40 -5.94 13.61
C ASN A 442 1.07 -5.47 12.31
N SER A 443 0.46 -4.50 11.60
CA SER A 443 1.06 -3.91 10.40
C SER A 443 2.16 -2.88 10.72
N VAL A 444 2.17 -2.36 11.95
CA VAL A 444 3.06 -1.28 12.42
C VAL A 444 4.26 -1.84 13.16
N ARG A 445 4.11 -2.93 13.90
CA ARG A 445 5.21 -3.61 14.64
C ARG A 445 6.49 -3.84 13.83
N ARG A 446 6.38 -3.98 12.51
CA ARG A 446 7.56 -4.14 11.65
C ARG A 446 8.51 -2.94 11.64
N TYR A 447 8.02 -1.74 11.96
CA TYR A 447 8.83 -0.53 12.01
C TYR A 447 9.69 -0.45 13.26
N GLU A 448 9.44 -1.30 14.26
CA GLU A 448 10.32 -1.47 15.43
C GLU A 448 11.75 -1.89 15.02
N LYS A 449 11.89 -2.50 13.84
CA LYS A 449 13.14 -3.06 13.35
C LYS A 449 14.01 -1.99 12.69
N GLY A 450 14.33 -0.92 13.44
CA GLY A 450 15.15 0.20 12.97
C GLY A 450 16.48 -0.22 12.36
N GLY A 451 17.11 -1.29 12.89
CA GLY A 451 18.35 -1.86 12.34
C GLY A 451 18.26 -2.32 10.88
N ARG A 452 17.06 -2.52 10.32
CA ARG A 452 16.88 -2.78 8.89
C ARG A 452 17.24 -1.57 8.02
N LEU A 453 17.03 -0.35 8.48
CA LEU A 453 17.47 0.86 7.76
C LEU A 453 18.99 0.90 7.66
N THR A 454 19.66 0.72 8.79
CA THR A 454 21.13 0.65 8.86
C THR A 454 21.67 -0.47 7.98
N GLN A 455 21.06 -1.65 8.02
CA GLN A 455 21.44 -2.77 7.15
C GLN A 455 21.33 -2.42 5.67
N GLN A 456 20.23 -1.79 5.23
CA GLN A 456 20.07 -1.35 3.84
C GLN A 456 21.13 -0.33 3.43
N LEU A 457 21.49 0.60 4.32
CA LEU A 457 22.53 1.57 4.05
C LEU A 457 23.93 0.93 4.00
N GLN A 458 24.18 -0.10 4.81
CA GLN A 458 25.44 -0.87 4.82
C GLN A 458 25.62 -1.75 3.57
N GLN A 459 24.56 -2.11 2.87
CA GLN A 459 24.67 -2.82 1.59
C GLN A 459 25.24 -1.94 0.47
N LEU A 460 25.29 -0.61 0.65
CA LEU A 460 25.87 0.29 -0.32
C LEU A 460 27.39 0.35 -0.19
N PRO A 461 28.14 0.41 -1.31
CA PRO A 461 29.55 0.75 -1.30
C PRO A 461 29.82 2.05 -0.51
N ALA A 462 30.95 2.11 0.21
CA ALA A 462 31.25 3.22 1.12
C ALA A 462 31.15 4.61 0.46
N ARG A 463 31.58 4.73 -0.81
CA ARG A 463 31.47 5.96 -1.61
C ARG A 463 30.01 6.36 -1.85
N LEU A 464 29.15 5.42 -2.26
CA LEU A 464 27.73 5.70 -2.52
C LEU A 464 27.00 6.04 -1.22
N ARG A 465 27.34 5.34 -0.13
CA ARG A 465 26.84 5.65 1.21
C ARG A 465 27.22 7.06 1.65
N ALA A 466 28.48 7.47 1.47
CA ALA A 466 28.95 8.81 1.81
C ALA A 466 28.25 9.90 0.95
N HIS A 467 28.02 9.62 -0.33
CA HIS A 467 27.24 10.50 -1.20
C HIS A 467 25.79 10.63 -0.72
N ALA A 468 25.14 9.52 -0.38
CA ALA A 468 23.76 9.52 0.11
C ALA A 468 23.60 10.30 1.44
N VAL A 469 24.56 10.16 2.36
CA VAL A 469 24.62 10.95 3.59
C VAL A 469 24.80 12.44 3.28
N SER A 470 25.72 12.79 2.36
CA SER A 470 25.92 14.17 1.93
C SER A 470 24.65 14.77 1.33
N CYS A 471 23.93 14.01 0.50
CA CYS A 471 22.64 14.42 -0.07
C CYS A 471 21.60 14.65 1.02
N ALA A 472 21.47 13.76 2.01
CA ALA A 472 20.52 13.93 3.11
C ALA A 472 20.78 15.20 3.94
N ALA A 473 22.03 15.60 4.11
CA ALA A 473 22.38 16.80 4.85
C ALA A 473 21.94 18.10 4.15
N VAL A 474 21.84 18.11 2.82
CA VAL A 474 21.67 19.34 2.03
C VAL A 474 20.43 19.34 1.14
N ILE A 475 19.63 18.27 1.17
CA ILE A 475 18.48 18.11 0.25
C ILE A 475 17.44 19.23 0.40
N ALA A 476 17.27 19.78 1.61
CA ALA A 476 16.39 20.93 1.83
C ALA A 476 16.83 22.14 1.00
N GLU A 477 18.13 22.49 1.06
CA GLU A 477 18.72 23.59 0.28
C GLU A 477 18.55 23.35 -1.23
N ILE A 478 18.77 22.11 -1.68
CA ILE A 478 18.63 21.72 -3.09
C ILE A 478 17.18 21.86 -3.56
N MET A 479 16.23 21.34 -2.79
CA MET A 479 14.80 21.40 -3.13
C MET A 479 14.25 22.83 -3.09
N SER A 480 14.83 23.70 -2.26
CA SER A 480 14.51 25.13 -2.21
C SER A 480 15.24 25.96 -3.28
N GLY A 481 16.14 25.35 -4.07
CA GLY A 481 16.91 26.04 -5.10
C GLY A 481 18.05 26.92 -4.55
N GLN A 482 18.39 26.77 -3.27
CA GLN A 482 19.50 27.48 -2.61
C GLN A 482 20.86 26.85 -2.95
N ARG A 483 20.86 25.61 -3.42
CA ARG A 483 22.06 24.84 -3.75
C ARG A 483 21.85 23.99 -4.99
N SER A 484 22.88 23.88 -5.82
CA SER A 484 22.88 22.96 -6.97
C SER A 484 22.95 21.50 -6.52
N PRO A 485 22.36 20.55 -7.26
CA PRO A 485 22.45 19.13 -6.98
C PRO A 485 23.90 18.66 -6.81
N LEU A 486 24.13 17.80 -5.82
CA LEU A 486 25.43 17.18 -5.60
C LEU A 486 25.72 16.20 -6.74
N LYS A 487 26.91 16.34 -7.34
CA LYS A 487 27.42 15.35 -8.28
C LYS A 487 27.96 14.16 -7.48
N LEU A 488 27.73 12.95 -8.00
CA LEU A 488 28.42 11.76 -7.51
C LEU A 488 29.89 11.90 -7.92
N ARG A 489 30.73 12.38 -6.98
CA ARG A 489 32.17 12.49 -7.17
C ARG A 489 32.79 11.15 -7.32
#